data_AF-A0AA41SUB1-F1
#
_entry.id   AF-A0AA41SUB1-F1
#
_cell.length_a   1.000
_cell.length_b   1.000
_cell.length_c   1.000
_cell.angle_alpha   90.00
_cell.angle_beta   90.00
_cell.angle_gamma   90.00
#
_symmetry.space_group_name_H-M   'P 1'
#
loop_
_entity.id
_entity.type
_entity.pdbx_description
1 polymer ?
#
loop_
_entity_poly.entity_id
_entity_poly.type
_entity_poly.pdbx_seq_one_letter_code
_entity_poly.pdbx_strand_id
1 'polypeptide(L)'
;MMESEEAFKNRMEVKVKIPEELKSWFPEDWDLVTRQKQLFQLPAKKNVDVILEEYANCKKSQGNDKEYAVNEVVVGLKEYFNVILATQLLYKFEGPQYAEILLTHPDMPMSQVYGAPHLLRLFVRTAAMLAYTPLDEKSLVLSLGYLHDFLKYPAKNSASLFTASDYKVASAEYHLKALGGSTDHSLLCLVSLNTFCS
;
A
#
# COMPACT_ATOMS: atom_id res chain seq x y z
N MET A 1 20.13 9.53 34.51
CA MET A 1 18.84 10.22 34.36
C MET A 1 17.95 9.28 33.57
N MET A 2 16.98 8.68 34.27
CA MET A 2 16.02 7.74 33.70
C MET A 2 14.93 8.58 33.04
N GLU A 3 15.06 8.83 31.74
CA GLU A 3 13.99 9.44 30.95
C GLU A 3 12.86 8.40 30.78
N SER A 4 11.96 8.42 31.77
CA SER A 4 10.56 8.00 31.71
C SER A 4 10.18 6.87 30.74
N GLU A 5 10.15 5.64 31.26
CA GLU A 5 9.29 4.55 30.74
C GLU A 5 7.79 4.93 30.75
N GLU A 6 7.41 6.05 31.37
CA GLU A 6 6.05 6.59 31.41
C GLU A 6 5.63 7.33 30.13
N ALA A 7 6.56 7.74 29.26
CA ALA A 7 6.22 8.21 27.91
C ALA A 7 5.74 7.06 26.98
N PHE A 8 5.80 5.82 27.46
CA PHE A 8 5.42 4.63 26.70
C PHE A 8 3.92 4.28 26.82
N LYS A 9 3.17 4.95 27.71
CA LYS A 9 1.86 4.48 28.19
C LYS A 9 0.63 5.26 27.74
N ASN A 10 0.71 6.02 26.64
CA ASN A 10 -0.48 6.61 26.04
C ASN A 10 -0.44 6.66 24.51
N ARG A 11 0.14 5.64 23.87
CA ARG A 11 -0.03 5.48 22.42
C ARG A 11 -1.46 5.01 22.19
N MET A 12 -2.34 5.93 21.77
CA MET A 12 -3.66 5.56 21.26
C MET A 12 -3.49 4.42 20.27
N GLU A 13 -4.21 3.32 20.47
CA GLU A 13 -4.19 2.22 19.53
C GLU A 13 -4.86 2.68 18.22
N VAL A 14 -4.06 3.14 17.26
CA VAL A 14 -4.57 3.62 15.98
C VAL A 14 -5.02 2.43 15.15
N LYS A 15 -6.33 2.27 15.00
CA LYS A 15 -6.93 1.21 14.18
C LYS A 15 -7.65 1.80 12.97
N VAL A 16 -7.11 1.53 11.78
CA VAL A 16 -7.84 1.72 10.53
C VAL A 16 -8.86 0.60 10.39
N LYS A 17 -10.15 0.94 10.36
CA LYS A 17 -11.27 0.02 10.17
C LYS A 17 -11.39 -0.33 8.70
N ILE A 18 -10.84 -1.48 8.32
CA ILE A 18 -11.02 -2.05 6.98
C ILE A 18 -12.42 -2.69 6.88
N PRO A 19 -13.22 -2.40 5.83
CA PRO A 19 -14.48 -3.10 5.55
C PRO A 19 -14.31 -4.62 5.42
N GLU A 20 -15.30 -5.41 5.84
CA GLU A 20 -15.23 -6.88 5.84
C GLU A 20 -15.05 -7.46 4.43
N GLU A 21 -15.66 -6.82 3.43
CA GLU A 21 -15.52 -7.19 2.02
C GLU A 21 -14.05 -7.16 1.59
N LEU A 22 -13.31 -6.14 2.04
CA LEU A 22 -11.89 -5.98 1.74
C LEU A 22 -11.01 -6.87 2.60
N LYS A 23 -11.41 -7.16 3.84
CA LYS A 23 -10.67 -8.07 4.72
C LYS A 23 -10.57 -9.47 4.14
N SER A 24 -11.65 -9.94 3.51
CA SER A 24 -11.69 -11.26 2.86
C SER A 24 -10.65 -11.43 1.75
N TRP A 25 -10.18 -10.32 1.16
CA TRP A 25 -9.19 -10.33 0.09
C TRP A 25 -7.75 -10.56 0.59
N PHE A 26 -7.39 -10.18 1.83
CA PHE A 26 -5.99 -10.31 2.27
C PHE A 26 -5.48 -11.76 2.30
N PRO A 27 -6.23 -12.76 2.82
CA PRO A 27 -5.79 -14.14 2.77
C PRO A 27 -5.66 -14.64 1.33
N GLU A 28 -6.57 -14.23 0.43
CA GLU A 28 -6.56 -14.62 -0.98
C GLU A 28 -5.33 -14.04 -1.70
N ASP A 29 -5.08 -12.74 -1.58
CA ASP A 29 -3.91 -12.06 -2.16
C ASP A 29 -2.59 -12.65 -1.65
N TRP A 30 -2.50 -12.90 -0.34
CA TRP A 30 -1.33 -13.55 0.24
C TRP A 30 -1.14 -14.96 -0.31
N ASP A 31 -2.21 -15.74 -0.45
CA ASP A 31 -2.16 -17.10 -0.98
C ASP A 31 -1.70 -17.12 -2.45
N LEU A 32 -2.30 -16.27 -3.28
CA LEU A 32 -1.96 -16.12 -4.70
C LEU A 32 -0.47 -15.84 -4.89
N VAL A 33 0.08 -14.89 -4.16
CA VAL A 33 1.50 -14.50 -4.33
C VAL A 33 2.44 -15.50 -3.65
N THR A 34 2.17 -15.89 -2.41
CA THR A 34 3.16 -16.61 -1.60
C THR A 34 3.10 -18.12 -1.79
N ARG A 35 1.90 -18.71 -1.89
CA ARG A 35 1.68 -20.16 -2.01
C ARG A 35 1.52 -20.59 -3.47
N GLN A 36 0.66 -19.91 -4.22
CA GLN A 36 0.38 -20.26 -5.61
C GLN A 36 1.41 -19.71 -6.61
N LYS A 37 2.34 -18.86 -6.15
CA LYS A 37 3.41 -18.27 -6.97
C LYS A 37 2.88 -17.54 -8.20
N GLN A 38 1.77 -16.85 -8.01
CA GLN A 38 1.21 -15.96 -9.00
C GLN A 38 1.70 -14.53 -8.76
N LEU A 39 1.79 -13.75 -9.83
CA LEU A 39 2.12 -12.34 -9.80
C LEU A 39 0.96 -11.54 -10.34
N PHE A 40 0.69 -10.40 -9.72
CA PHE A 40 -0.24 -9.43 -10.27
C PHE A 40 0.27 -8.95 -11.64
N GLN A 41 -0.61 -8.84 -12.62
CA GLN A 41 -0.24 -8.37 -13.94
C GLN A 41 0.08 -6.87 -13.93
N LEU A 42 1.32 -6.53 -14.28
CA LEU A 42 1.79 -5.14 -14.39
C LEU A 42 2.16 -4.82 -15.84
N PRO A 43 1.94 -3.57 -16.31
CA PRO A 43 1.19 -2.50 -15.64
C PRO A 43 -0.28 -2.85 -15.40
N ALA A 44 -0.84 -2.38 -14.28
CA ALA A 44 -2.21 -2.67 -13.88
C ALA A 44 -3.22 -2.10 -14.89
N LYS A 45 -4.22 -2.91 -15.28
CA LYS A 45 -5.33 -2.45 -16.13
C LYS A 45 -6.04 -1.23 -15.53
N LYS A 46 -6.17 -1.23 -14.20
CA LYS A 46 -6.72 -0.14 -13.40
C LYS A 46 -5.74 0.19 -12.28
N ASN A 47 -4.94 1.22 -12.51
CA ASN A 47 -3.86 1.61 -11.60
C ASN A 47 -4.37 2.46 -10.42
N VAL A 48 -3.50 2.71 -9.45
CA VAL A 48 -3.81 3.50 -8.25
C VAL A 48 -4.25 4.91 -8.62
N ASP A 49 -3.61 5.54 -9.59
CA ASP A 49 -3.98 6.87 -10.07
C ASP A 49 -5.45 6.95 -10.49
N VAL A 50 -5.90 6.02 -11.33
CA VAL A 50 -7.29 5.93 -11.78
C VAL A 50 -8.25 5.67 -10.61
N ILE A 51 -7.88 4.79 -9.68
CA ILE A 51 -8.73 4.46 -8.52
C ILE A 51 -8.93 5.69 -7.61
N LEU A 52 -7.85 6.44 -7.35
CA LEU A 52 -7.90 7.64 -6.53
C LEU A 52 -8.70 8.76 -7.22
N GLU A 53 -8.54 8.91 -8.53
CA GLU A 53 -9.27 9.89 -9.33
C GLU A 53 -10.77 9.58 -9.37
N GLU A 54 -11.17 8.33 -9.59
CA GLU A 54 -12.57 7.92 -9.56
C GLU A 54 -13.21 8.14 -8.19
N TYR A 55 -12.47 7.91 -7.10
CA TYR A 55 -12.93 8.25 -5.76
C TYR A 55 -13.17 9.76 -5.60
N ALA A 56 -12.24 10.60 -6.04
CA ALA A 56 -12.38 12.05 -5.98
C ALA A 56 -13.61 12.51 -6.78
N ASN A 57 -13.78 11.99 -8.00
CA ASN A 57 -14.92 12.31 -8.87
C ASN A 57 -16.25 11.87 -8.26
N CYS A 58 -16.29 10.69 -7.62
CA CYS A 58 -17.45 10.22 -6.87
C CYS A 58 -17.83 11.21 -5.76
N LYS A 59 -16.86 11.79 -5.04
CA LYS A 59 -17.11 12.78 -3.98
C LYS A 59 -17.58 14.14 -4.52
N LYS A 60 -17.05 14.58 -5.65
CA LYS A 60 -17.53 15.81 -6.33
C LYS A 60 -18.99 15.68 -6.75
N SER A 61 -19.35 14.55 -7.36
CA SER A 61 -20.74 14.31 -7.82
C SER A 61 -21.76 14.23 -6.68
N GLN A 62 -21.32 13.92 -5.45
CA GLN A 62 -22.16 13.87 -4.25
C GLN A 62 -22.37 15.25 -3.59
N GLY A 63 -21.86 16.34 -4.18
CA GLY A 63 -22.04 17.69 -3.64
C GLY A 63 -21.29 17.92 -2.32
N ASN A 64 -20.17 17.24 -2.10
CA ASN A 64 -19.40 17.40 -0.86
C ASN A 64 -18.62 18.72 -0.89
N ASP A 65 -18.99 19.68 -0.02
CA ASP A 65 -18.32 20.99 0.18
C ASP A 65 -16.84 20.89 0.61
N LYS A 66 -16.31 19.67 0.76
CA LYS A 66 -14.93 19.36 1.16
C LYS A 66 -14.04 18.91 0.02
N GLU A 67 -14.31 19.32 -1.22
CA GLU A 67 -13.53 18.94 -2.41
C GLU A 67 -12.02 19.12 -2.21
N TYR A 68 -11.60 20.27 -1.66
CA TYR A 68 -10.19 20.54 -1.37
C TYR A 68 -9.58 19.47 -0.46
N ALA A 69 -10.25 19.12 0.64
CA ALA A 69 -9.75 18.13 1.57
C ALA A 69 -9.71 16.71 0.98
N VAL A 70 -10.66 16.38 0.10
CA VAL A 70 -10.64 15.10 -0.64
C VAL A 70 -9.44 15.04 -1.58
N ASN A 71 -9.14 16.12 -2.29
CA ASN A 71 -7.99 16.19 -3.19
C ASN A 71 -6.66 16.07 -2.41
N GLU A 72 -6.53 16.76 -1.28
CA GLU A 72 -5.35 16.65 -0.40
C GLU A 72 -5.11 15.22 0.06
N VAL A 73 -6.18 14.51 0.46
CA VAL A 73 -6.08 13.09 0.86
C VAL A 73 -5.66 12.22 -0.31
N VAL A 74 -6.19 12.46 -1.51
CA VAL A 74 -5.82 11.71 -2.71
C VAL A 74 -4.35 11.92 -3.06
N VAL A 75 -3.86 13.16 -3.00
CA VAL A 75 -2.45 13.48 -3.23
C VAL A 75 -1.58 12.79 -2.19
N GLY A 76 -1.91 12.93 -0.90
CA GLY A 76 -1.15 12.31 0.19
C GLY A 76 -1.10 10.79 0.10
N LEU A 77 -2.22 10.12 -0.24
CA LEU A 77 -2.25 8.67 -0.45
C LEU A 77 -1.38 8.25 -1.64
N LYS A 78 -1.39 9.02 -2.74
CA LYS A 78 -0.58 8.74 -3.93
C LYS A 78 0.92 8.85 -3.63
N GLU A 79 1.33 9.95 -3.02
CA GLU A 79 2.73 10.18 -2.65
C GLU A 79 3.21 9.12 -1.65
N TYR A 80 2.39 8.83 -0.64
CA TYR A 80 2.72 7.83 0.36
C TYR A 80 2.85 6.43 -0.25
N PHE A 81 1.95 6.06 -1.17
CA PHE A 81 2.04 4.81 -1.91
C PHE A 81 3.35 4.71 -2.71
N ASN A 82 3.71 5.77 -3.44
CA ASN A 82 4.93 5.81 -4.24
C ASN A 82 6.20 5.61 -3.39
N VAL A 83 6.23 6.16 -2.17
CA VAL A 83 7.38 6.04 -1.26
C VAL A 83 7.45 4.66 -0.59
N ILE A 84 6.31 4.13 -0.14
CA ILE A 84 6.30 2.98 0.77
C ILE A 84 6.19 1.62 0.04
N LEU A 85 5.81 1.61 -1.25
CA LEU A 85 5.61 0.39 -2.02
C LEU A 85 6.82 -0.55 -1.90
N ALA A 86 8.00 -0.06 -2.28
CA ALA A 86 9.22 -0.85 -2.42
C ALA A 86 9.68 -1.48 -1.10
N THR A 87 9.36 -0.87 0.04
CA THR A 87 9.89 -1.26 1.34
C THR A 87 8.89 -2.04 2.20
N GLN A 88 7.58 -1.80 2.05
CA GLN A 88 6.59 -2.36 2.99
C GLN A 88 5.40 -3.08 2.36
N LEU A 89 5.14 -2.91 1.06
CA LEU A 89 3.90 -3.42 0.41
C LEU A 89 4.13 -4.68 -0.43
N LEU A 90 5.36 -4.92 -0.88
CA LEU A 90 5.69 -6.07 -1.71
C LEU A 90 6.08 -7.29 -0.87
N TYR A 91 5.58 -8.47 -1.27
CA TYR A 91 6.07 -9.73 -0.76
C TYR A 91 7.43 -10.07 -1.37
N LYS A 92 8.21 -10.91 -0.69
CA LYS A 92 9.54 -11.34 -1.17
C LYS A 92 9.52 -11.88 -2.61
N PHE A 93 8.44 -12.56 -3.00
CA PHE A 93 8.31 -13.13 -4.34
C PHE A 93 8.09 -12.09 -5.45
N GLU A 94 7.62 -10.88 -5.12
CA GLU A 94 7.39 -9.78 -6.08
C GLU A 94 8.66 -8.94 -6.34
N GLY A 95 9.75 -9.19 -5.60
CA GLY A 95 11.01 -8.43 -5.71
C GLY A 95 11.59 -8.38 -7.13
N PRO A 96 11.77 -9.52 -7.83
CA PRO A 96 12.25 -9.51 -9.20
C PRO A 96 11.34 -8.75 -10.17
N GLN A 97 10.02 -8.86 -10.03
CA GLN A 97 9.06 -8.11 -10.84
C GLN A 97 9.22 -6.60 -10.64
N TYR A 98 9.39 -6.15 -9.38
CA TYR A 98 9.64 -4.75 -9.09
C TYR A 98 10.96 -4.25 -9.70
N ALA A 99 12.04 -5.03 -9.61
CA ALA A 99 13.31 -4.67 -10.23
C ALA A 99 13.18 -4.52 -11.76
N GLU A 100 12.40 -5.39 -12.42
CA GLU A 100 12.11 -5.29 -13.85
C GLU A 100 11.30 -4.03 -14.19
N ILE A 101 10.31 -3.67 -13.37
CA ILE A 101 9.55 -2.42 -13.53
C ILE A 101 10.46 -1.19 -13.45
N LEU A 102 11.40 -1.14 -12.52
CA LEU A 102 12.34 -0.01 -12.41
C LEU A 102 13.24 0.13 -13.65
N LEU A 103 13.59 -0.98 -14.31
CA LEU A 103 14.41 -0.96 -15.52
C LEU A 103 13.59 -0.61 -16.78
N THR A 104 12.36 -1.08 -16.85
CA THR A 104 11.48 -0.89 -18.03
C THR A 104 10.73 0.45 -18.00
N HIS A 105 10.48 0.99 -16.81
CA HIS A 105 9.71 2.21 -16.59
C HIS A 105 10.36 3.13 -15.54
N PRO A 106 11.59 3.63 -15.77
CA PRO A 106 12.38 4.36 -14.77
C PRO A 106 11.72 5.67 -14.30
N ASP A 107 10.96 6.32 -15.17
CA ASP A 107 10.32 7.62 -14.88
C ASP A 107 8.84 7.48 -14.44
N MET A 108 8.31 6.25 -14.40
CA MET A 108 6.90 6.04 -14.08
C MET A 108 6.70 5.92 -12.56
N PRO A 109 5.83 6.74 -11.95
CA PRO A 109 5.52 6.58 -10.53
C PRO A 109 4.80 5.24 -10.31
N MET A 110 5.06 4.63 -9.16
CA MET A 110 4.52 3.31 -8.83
C MET A 110 2.98 3.27 -8.80
N SER A 111 2.35 4.40 -8.47
CA SER A 111 0.90 4.60 -8.53
C SER A 111 0.30 4.46 -9.94
N GLN A 112 1.10 4.63 -11.01
CA GLN A 112 0.68 4.39 -12.39
C GLN A 112 0.92 2.96 -12.86
N VAL A 113 1.80 2.21 -12.18
CA VAL A 113 2.13 0.83 -12.51
C VAL A 113 1.25 -0.17 -11.75
N TYR A 114 1.08 0.04 -10.44
CA TYR A 114 0.41 -0.90 -9.54
C TYR A 114 -1.09 -0.63 -9.40
N GLY A 115 -1.83 -1.63 -8.92
CA GLY A 115 -3.29 -1.62 -8.86
C GLY A 115 -3.87 -1.69 -7.45
N ALA A 116 -5.17 -2.04 -7.39
CA ALA A 116 -5.95 -2.06 -6.16
C ALA A 116 -5.40 -2.99 -5.06
N PRO A 117 -4.90 -4.21 -5.34
CA PRO A 117 -4.39 -5.09 -4.28
C PRO A 117 -3.26 -4.45 -3.48
N HIS A 118 -2.28 -3.86 -4.15
CA HIS A 118 -1.15 -3.17 -3.51
C HIS A 118 -1.61 -1.93 -2.75
N LEU A 119 -2.56 -1.17 -3.31
CA LEU A 119 -3.14 -0.03 -2.62
C LEU A 119 -3.88 -0.47 -1.34
N LEU A 120 -4.55 -1.61 -1.34
CA LEU A 120 -5.22 -2.12 -0.15
C LEU A 120 -4.21 -2.51 0.94
N ARG A 121 -3.06 -3.10 0.57
CA ARG A 121 -1.96 -3.41 1.52
C ARG A 121 -1.45 -2.15 2.23
N LEU A 122 -1.50 -0.98 1.59
CA LEU A 122 -1.12 0.31 2.18
C LEU A 122 -1.90 0.58 3.48
N PHE A 123 -3.21 0.33 3.50
CA PHE A 123 -4.07 0.67 4.65
C PHE A 123 -3.77 -0.21 5.87
N VAL A 124 -3.30 -1.43 5.67
CA VAL A 124 -2.83 -2.30 6.77
C VAL A 124 -1.54 -1.76 7.39
N ARG A 125 -0.64 -1.19 6.57
CA ARG A 125 0.61 -0.57 7.04
C ARG A 125 0.39 0.83 7.64
N THR A 126 -0.55 1.58 7.09
CA THR A 126 -0.87 2.96 7.51
C THR A 126 -1.31 2.99 8.97
N ALA A 127 -2.06 1.99 9.45
CA ALA A 127 -2.46 1.89 10.85
C ALA A 127 -1.25 1.87 11.81
N ALA A 128 -0.21 1.10 11.46
CA ALA A 128 1.02 1.06 12.25
C ALA A 128 1.75 2.42 12.21
N MET A 129 1.87 3.03 11.04
CA MET A 129 2.61 4.29 10.87
C MET A 129 1.95 5.49 11.54
N LEU A 130 0.61 5.56 11.53
CA LEU A 130 -0.12 6.61 12.24
C LEU A 130 0.10 6.54 13.77
N ALA A 131 0.39 5.37 14.33
CA ALA A 131 0.72 5.23 15.75
C ALA A 131 2.10 5.81 16.12
N TYR A 132 2.97 6.06 15.14
CA TYR A 132 4.29 6.68 15.34
C TYR A 132 4.35 8.13 14.84
N THR A 133 3.30 8.64 14.19
CA THR A 133 3.24 10.01 13.70
C THR A 133 2.74 10.93 14.82
N PRO A 134 3.46 12.02 15.17
CA PRO A 134 3.04 12.93 16.23
C PRO A 134 1.87 13.81 15.77
N LEU A 135 0.68 13.23 15.69
CA LEU A 135 -0.57 13.93 15.39
C LEU A 135 -1.31 14.24 16.70
N ASP A 136 -1.93 15.41 16.78
CA ASP A 136 -2.92 15.67 17.81
C ASP A 136 -4.20 14.86 17.55
N GLU A 137 -5.00 14.65 18.59
CA GLU A 137 -6.21 13.81 18.53
C GLU A 137 -7.18 14.24 17.42
N LYS A 138 -7.36 15.55 17.19
CA LYS A 138 -8.29 16.05 16.17
C LYS A 138 -7.78 15.73 14.77
N SER A 139 -6.50 15.96 14.52
CA SER A 139 -5.86 15.64 13.24
C SER A 139 -5.87 14.14 12.96
N LEU A 140 -5.67 13.30 13.98
CA LEU A 140 -5.76 11.85 13.87
C LEU A 140 -7.18 11.38 13.52
N VAL A 141 -8.20 11.89 14.23
CA VAL A 141 -9.61 11.55 13.97
C VAL A 141 -10.03 11.97 12.57
N LEU A 142 -9.62 13.17 12.13
CA LEU A 142 -9.90 13.64 10.76
C LEU A 142 -9.24 12.76 9.71
N SER A 143 -7.95 12.44 9.89
CA SER A 143 -7.18 11.58 8.98
C SER A 143 -7.81 10.19 8.86
N LEU A 144 -8.14 9.56 9.99
CA LEU A 144 -8.85 8.27 10.02
C LEU A 144 -10.23 8.37 9.35
N GLY A 145 -10.95 9.48 9.56
CA GLY A 145 -12.22 9.74 8.88
C GLY A 145 -12.11 9.69 7.36
N TYR A 146 -11.09 10.35 6.80
CA TYR A 146 -10.83 10.33 5.36
C TYR A 146 -10.35 8.97 4.84
N LEU A 147 -9.47 8.28 5.57
CA LEU A 147 -9.03 6.93 5.20
C LEU A 147 -10.21 5.94 5.18
N HIS A 148 -11.06 5.96 6.21
CA HIS A 148 -12.26 5.12 6.25
C HIS A 148 -13.26 5.48 5.16
N ASP A 149 -13.41 6.77 4.85
CA ASP A 149 -14.30 7.20 3.79
C ASP A 149 -13.81 6.79 2.39
N PHE A 150 -12.49 6.87 2.17
CA PHE A 150 -11.84 6.31 0.99
C PHE A 150 -12.13 4.81 0.86
N LEU A 151 -11.92 4.02 1.92
CA LEU A 151 -12.10 2.57 1.91
C LEU A 151 -13.51 2.10 1.52
N LYS A 152 -14.53 2.96 1.64
CA LYS A 152 -15.88 2.66 1.14
C LYS A 152 -15.92 2.50 -0.38
N TYR A 153 -15.08 3.23 -1.11
CA TYR A 153 -15.03 3.15 -2.58
C TYR A 153 -14.54 1.79 -3.09
N PRO A 154 -13.36 1.28 -2.70
CA PRO A 154 -12.94 -0.05 -3.11
C PRO A 154 -13.84 -1.15 -2.54
N ALA A 155 -14.46 -0.96 -1.36
CA ALA A 155 -15.43 -1.92 -0.83
C ALA A 155 -16.68 -2.05 -1.72
N LYS A 156 -17.23 -0.92 -2.21
CA LYS A 156 -18.37 -0.92 -3.15
C LYS A 156 -18.03 -1.52 -4.51
N ASN A 157 -16.78 -1.42 -4.93
CA ASN A 157 -16.30 -1.87 -6.25
C ASN A 157 -15.47 -3.17 -6.14
N SER A 158 -15.60 -3.90 -5.03
CA SER A 158 -14.66 -4.97 -4.65
C SER A 158 -14.55 -6.06 -5.71
N ALA A 159 -15.67 -6.53 -6.24
CA ALA A 159 -15.72 -7.56 -7.29
C ALA A 159 -14.98 -7.17 -8.58
N SER A 160 -14.88 -5.87 -8.87
CA SER A 160 -14.17 -5.37 -10.06
C SER A 160 -12.70 -5.04 -9.82
N LEU A 161 -12.34 -4.67 -8.58
CA LEU A 161 -11.00 -4.24 -8.20
C LEU A 161 -10.13 -5.39 -7.69
N PHE A 162 -10.74 -6.44 -7.16
CA PHE A 162 -10.07 -7.56 -6.52
C PHE A 162 -10.52 -8.87 -7.16
N THR A 163 -9.76 -9.31 -8.16
CA THR A 163 -10.02 -10.55 -8.87
C THR A 163 -8.73 -11.35 -9.07
N ALA A 164 -8.80 -12.66 -8.81
CA ALA A 164 -7.68 -13.55 -9.06
C ALA A 164 -7.30 -13.62 -10.54
N SER A 165 -8.21 -13.23 -11.45
CA SER A 165 -7.94 -13.20 -12.89
C SER A 165 -6.89 -12.16 -13.33
N ASP A 166 -6.60 -11.18 -12.47
CA ASP A 166 -5.51 -10.22 -12.68
C ASP A 166 -4.15 -10.75 -12.19
N TYR A 167 -4.09 -12.01 -11.73
CA TYR A 167 -2.86 -12.69 -11.36
C TYR A 167 -2.53 -13.77 -12.39
N LYS A 168 -1.23 -14.00 -12.60
CA LYS A 168 -0.72 -15.06 -13.47
C LYS A 168 0.36 -15.86 -12.78
N VAL A 169 0.34 -17.17 -12.98
CA VAL A 169 1.42 -18.07 -12.53
C VAL A 169 2.73 -17.59 -13.12
N ALA A 170 3.73 -17.39 -12.25
CA ALA A 170 5.04 -16.94 -12.67
C ALA A 170 5.75 -18.02 -13.50
N SER A 171 6.57 -17.60 -14.46
CA SER A 171 7.34 -18.52 -15.29
C SER A 171 8.45 -19.23 -14.50
N ALA A 172 8.92 -20.38 -14.98
CA ALA A 172 10.05 -21.07 -14.35
C ALA A 172 11.31 -20.18 -14.25
N GLU A 173 11.55 -19.34 -15.26
CA GLU A 173 12.64 -18.37 -15.24
C GLU A 173 12.47 -17.34 -14.11
N TYR A 174 11.25 -16.85 -13.89
CA TYR A 174 10.97 -15.93 -12.79
C TYR A 174 11.24 -16.58 -11.43
N HIS A 175 10.85 -17.85 -11.26
CA HIS A 175 11.14 -18.59 -10.03
C HIS A 175 12.64 -18.68 -9.74
N LEU A 176 13.48 -18.91 -10.77
CA LEU A 176 14.93 -18.92 -10.60
C LEU A 176 15.46 -17.55 -10.16
N LYS A 177 14.95 -16.45 -10.74
CA LYS A 177 15.31 -15.08 -10.32
C LYS A 177 14.89 -14.80 -8.88
N ALA A 178 13.68 -15.22 -8.48
CA ALA A 178 13.17 -15.05 -7.13
C ALA A 178 13.95 -15.86 -6.07
N LEU A 179 14.53 -17.00 -6.45
CA LEU A 179 15.38 -17.81 -5.58
C LEU A 179 16.85 -17.32 -5.57
N GLY A 180 17.34 -16.80 -6.70
CA GLY A 180 18.73 -16.36 -6.89
C GLY A 180 19.05 -14.95 -6.36
N GLY A 181 18.04 -14.13 -6.09
CA GLY A 181 18.18 -12.75 -5.59
C GLY A 181 18.84 -12.59 -4.21
N SER A 182 19.37 -13.67 -3.61
CA SER A 182 20.09 -13.64 -2.33
C SER A 182 21.60 -13.40 -2.47
N THR A 183 22.15 -13.08 -3.66
CA THR A 183 23.61 -12.94 -3.84
C THR A 183 24.12 -11.63 -4.44
N ASP A 184 23.29 -10.63 -4.78
CA ASP A 184 23.82 -9.36 -5.30
C ASP A 184 22.99 -8.11 -4.96
N HIS A 185 22.55 -8.00 -3.69
CA HIS A 185 21.89 -6.79 -3.15
C HIS A 185 22.47 -6.30 -1.83
N SER A 186 23.67 -6.75 -1.48
CA SER A 186 24.46 -6.25 -0.35
C SER A 186 24.86 -4.76 -0.45
N LEU A 187 24.60 -4.08 -1.57
CA LEU A 187 24.94 -2.66 -1.75
C LEU A 187 23.74 -1.69 -1.68
N LEU A 188 22.49 -2.14 -1.76
CA LEU A 188 21.32 -1.25 -1.60
C LEU A 188 20.69 -1.31 -0.20
N CYS A 189 20.96 -2.37 0.59
CA CYS A 189 20.52 -2.42 1.99
C CYS A 189 21.43 -1.66 2.98
N LEU A 190 22.62 -1.22 2.57
CA LEU A 190 23.58 -0.58 3.49
C LEU A 190 23.31 0.92 3.77
N VAL A 191 22.34 1.56 3.11
CA VAL A 191 22.05 2.99 3.34
C VAL A 191 20.84 3.24 4.25
N SER A 192 20.08 2.22 4.67
CA SER A 192 18.92 2.42 5.58
C SER A 192 18.88 1.55 6.84
N LEU A 193 19.95 0.79 7.14
CA LEU A 193 19.99 -0.09 8.31
C LEU A 193 20.82 0.42 9.50
N ASN A 194 21.27 1.69 9.48
CA ASN A 194 22.05 2.27 10.57
C ASN A 194 21.27 3.23 11.48
N THR A 195 19.95 3.10 11.56
CA THR A 195 19.20 3.78 12.63
C THR A 195 18.01 2.93 13.02
N PHE A 196 17.91 2.60 14.31
CA PHE A 196 16.92 1.72 14.95
C PHE A 196 17.23 0.22 14.98
N CYS A 197 18.30 -0.15 15.68
CA CYS A 197 18.18 -1.14 16.76
C CYS A 197 19.37 -1.02 17.75
N SER A 198 19.18 -0.23 18.81
CA SER A 198 19.85 -0.35 20.12
C SER A 198 18.99 0.36 21.15
#